data_AF-A0A7W4BWY8-F1
#
_entry.id   AF-A0A7W4BWY8-F1
#
_cell.length_a   1.000
_cell.length_b   1.000
_cell.length_c   1.000
_cell.angle_alpha   90.00
_cell.angle_beta   90.00
_cell.angle_gamma   90.00
#
_symmetry.space_group_name_H-M   'P 1'
#
loop_
_entity.id
_entity.type
_entity.pdbx_description
1 polymer ?
#
loop_
_entity_poly.entity_id
_entity_poly.type
_entity_poly.pdbx_seq_one_letter_code
_entity_poly.pdbx_strand_id
1 'polypeptide(L)'
;MSTRQHKLLNKFAVHHKHVLPLRPVASGQLVRVVGLTLEATGCRAPVGSLCSIETMVGELVAEVVGFDDKLLYLMPIEELRGVLPGARVQPLGEQSGLNVGLSLLGRVLDGSGVPLDGLGPLNTDQHASRHGPYINPLSRRAITEPLDVGVRAINSMLTVGKGQRMGLFAGSGVGKSVLLGMMTRGSKADIIVVGLVGERGREVKEFIEEILGKEGRARSVVVAAPADTSPLMRLRACETSTRIAEYFRDLGYDVLLLMDSLTRYAQAQREVALAVGEPPATKGYPPSVFAKLPRLVERAGNGGAGQGSITAFYTVLTEGDDQQDPIADASRAILDGHIVLSRQLADSGHYPAIDVEASISRVAPMVISEEHLEAMRKVKQMYSLYQQNRDLISIGAYSQGSDPRIDNAIRLQPAMNAFLRQGFKEPMTFEESRVMLTQIAAQCQG
;
A
#
# COMPACT_ATOMS: atom_id res chain seq x y z
N MET A 1 -37.65 35.97 25.14
CA MET A 1 -37.14 34.80 25.89
C MET A 1 -37.66 33.48 25.28
N SER A 2 -37.15 33.04 24.12
CA SER A 2 -37.51 31.71 23.55
C SER A 2 -36.35 30.99 22.84
N THR A 3 -35.11 31.46 22.98
CA THR A 3 -33.97 31.03 22.13
C THR A 3 -33.30 29.72 22.56
N ARG A 4 -33.39 29.32 23.83
CA ARG A 4 -32.80 28.05 24.31
C ARG A 4 -33.72 26.85 24.10
N GLN A 5 -35.01 27.01 24.39
CA GLN A 5 -36.00 25.94 24.26
C GLN A 5 -36.20 25.54 22.79
N HIS A 6 -36.25 26.50 21.87
CA HIS A 6 -36.31 26.20 20.42
C HIS A 6 -35.06 25.48 19.91
N LYS A 7 -33.86 25.88 20.36
CA LYS A 7 -32.61 25.19 20.01
C LYS A 7 -32.58 23.75 20.53
N LEU A 8 -33.06 23.52 21.75
CA LEU A 8 -33.14 22.18 22.33
C LEU A 8 -34.18 21.31 21.63
N LEU A 9 -35.35 21.85 21.28
CA LEU A 9 -36.38 21.14 20.51
C LEU A 9 -35.89 20.78 19.11
N ASN A 10 -35.17 21.69 18.43
CA ASN A 10 -34.55 21.38 17.14
C ASN A 10 -33.46 20.31 17.26
N LYS A 11 -32.59 20.38 18.28
CA LYS A 11 -31.63 19.30 18.55
C LYS A 11 -32.34 17.98 18.82
N PHE A 12 -33.39 17.99 19.64
CA PHE A 12 -34.16 16.79 19.96
C PHE A 12 -34.84 16.20 18.71
N ALA A 13 -35.44 17.03 17.85
CA ALA A 13 -36.04 16.58 16.59
C ALA A 13 -35.00 16.00 15.62
N VAL A 14 -33.79 16.57 15.57
CA VAL A 14 -32.66 16.02 14.81
C VAL A 14 -32.22 14.68 15.40
N HIS A 15 -32.07 14.56 16.72
CA HIS A 15 -31.70 13.30 17.36
C HIS A 15 -32.80 12.23 17.25
N HIS A 16 -34.08 12.59 17.32
CA HIS A 16 -35.21 11.68 17.19
C HIS A 16 -35.28 11.06 15.78
N LYS A 17 -34.82 11.76 14.74
CA LYS A 17 -34.68 11.18 13.39
C LYS A 17 -33.59 10.09 13.32
N HIS A 18 -32.68 10.06 14.28
CA HIS A 18 -31.67 8.99 14.42
C HIS A 18 -32.13 7.86 15.34
N VAL A 19 -33.28 8.00 16.02
CA VAL A 19 -33.88 6.92 16.81
C VAL A 19 -34.63 6.00 15.84
N LEU A 20 -33.90 5.01 15.33
CA LEU A 20 -34.49 3.95 14.51
C LEU A 20 -35.41 3.08 15.37
N PRO A 21 -36.53 2.57 14.82
CA PRO A 21 -37.38 1.62 15.53
C PRO A 21 -36.55 0.40 15.93
N LEU A 22 -36.61 0.02 17.21
CA LEU A 22 -35.97 -1.17 17.77
C LEU A 22 -36.48 -2.40 17.01
N ARG A 23 -35.71 -2.87 16.02
CA ARG A 23 -35.94 -4.16 15.39
C ARG A 23 -35.27 -5.22 16.27
N PRO A 24 -36.02 -6.21 16.80
CA PRO A 24 -35.39 -7.28 17.55
C PRO A 24 -34.38 -8.00 16.65
N VAL A 25 -33.11 -7.96 17.02
CA VAL A 25 -32.03 -8.71 16.34
C VAL A 25 -31.87 -10.03 17.08
N ALA A 26 -32.00 -11.15 16.36
CA ALA A 26 -31.80 -12.47 16.95
C ALA A 26 -30.35 -12.61 17.43
N SER A 27 -30.15 -12.83 18.72
CA SER A 27 -28.84 -13.15 19.30
C SER A 27 -28.58 -14.65 19.21
N GLY A 28 -27.35 -15.00 18.83
CA GLY A 28 -26.84 -16.35 18.84
C GLY A 28 -26.05 -16.69 20.10
N GLN A 29 -25.44 -17.85 20.07
CA GLN A 29 -24.53 -18.36 21.09
C GLN A 29 -23.29 -18.95 20.44
N LEU A 30 -22.15 -18.74 21.09
CA LEU A 30 -20.88 -19.31 20.69
C LEU A 30 -20.85 -20.80 21.06
N VAL A 31 -20.66 -21.66 20.05
CA VAL A 31 -20.67 -23.12 20.21
C VAL A 31 -19.27 -23.71 20.26
N ARG A 32 -18.29 -23.10 19.59
CA ARG A 32 -16.93 -23.63 19.49
C ARG A 32 -15.89 -22.56 19.23
N VAL A 33 -14.69 -22.80 19.71
CA VAL A 33 -13.48 -21.99 19.46
C VAL A 33 -12.37 -22.92 19.00
N VAL A 34 -11.78 -22.68 17.83
CA VAL A 34 -10.61 -23.40 17.32
C VAL A 34 -9.62 -22.40 16.73
N GLY A 35 -8.50 -22.20 17.43
CA GLY A 35 -7.49 -21.23 17.00
C GLY A 35 -8.08 -19.83 16.88
N LEU A 36 -8.08 -19.29 15.65
CA LEU A 36 -8.61 -17.96 15.32
C LEU A 36 -10.10 -17.97 14.93
N THR A 37 -10.69 -19.15 14.71
CA THR A 37 -12.07 -19.29 14.25
C THR A 37 -13.00 -19.58 15.43
N LEU A 38 -14.08 -18.82 15.49
CA LEU A 38 -15.18 -18.94 16.42
C LEU A 38 -16.40 -19.42 15.65
N GLU A 39 -17.15 -20.38 16.20
CA GLU A 39 -18.39 -20.86 15.60
C GLU A 39 -19.57 -20.40 16.45
N ALA A 40 -20.56 -19.77 15.82
CA ALA A 40 -21.77 -19.31 16.47
C ALA A 40 -23.02 -19.88 15.80
N THR A 41 -24.08 -20.12 16.58
CA THR A 41 -25.39 -20.53 16.06
C THR A 41 -26.51 -19.68 16.66
N GLY A 42 -27.71 -19.74 16.09
CA GLY A 42 -28.90 -19.02 16.59
C GLY A 42 -29.02 -17.57 16.11
N CYS A 43 -28.06 -17.06 15.35
CA CYS A 43 -28.16 -15.78 14.63
C CYS A 43 -27.77 -15.91 13.16
N ARG A 44 -28.17 -14.94 12.34
CA ARG A 44 -27.81 -14.83 10.93
C ARG A 44 -27.19 -13.46 10.67
N ALA A 45 -26.09 -13.44 9.94
CA ALA A 45 -25.39 -12.23 9.58
C ALA A 45 -24.63 -12.47 8.26
N PRO A 46 -24.56 -11.47 7.35
CA PRO A 46 -23.85 -11.63 6.08
C PRO A 46 -22.33 -11.69 6.29
N VAL A 47 -21.62 -12.35 5.39
CA VAL A 47 -20.15 -12.36 5.37
C VAL A 47 -19.62 -10.92 5.28
N GLY A 48 -18.61 -10.61 6.08
CA GLY A 48 -18.03 -9.26 6.24
C GLY A 48 -18.74 -8.39 7.26
N SER A 49 -19.90 -8.80 7.80
CA SER A 49 -20.55 -8.05 8.88
C SER A 49 -19.94 -8.36 10.24
N LEU A 50 -20.20 -7.46 11.18
CA LEU A 50 -19.66 -7.54 12.54
C LEU A 50 -20.67 -8.07 13.53
N CYS A 51 -20.15 -8.84 14.48
CA CYS A 51 -20.86 -9.36 15.62
C CYS A 51 -20.10 -8.95 16.89
N SER A 52 -20.85 -8.59 17.93
CA SER A 52 -20.33 -8.47 19.28
C SER A 52 -20.49 -9.81 20.00
N ILE A 53 -19.45 -10.21 20.72
CA ILE A 53 -19.41 -11.44 21.50
C ILE A 53 -19.22 -11.04 22.96
N GLU A 54 -20.12 -11.52 23.82
CA GLU A 54 -20.04 -11.30 25.26
C GLU A 54 -18.83 -12.04 25.85
N THR A 55 -18.04 -11.32 26.65
CA THR A 55 -16.86 -11.86 27.33
C THR A 55 -16.89 -11.48 28.80
N MET A 56 -16.06 -12.15 29.61
CA MET A 56 -15.90 -11.80 31.03
C MET A 56 -15.38 -10.37 31.27
N VAL A 57 -14.77 -9.76 30.25
CA VAL A 57 -14.10 -8.45 30.35
C VAL A 57 -14.81 -7.35 29.56
N GLY A 58 -15.98 -7.65 28.98
CA GLY A 58 -16.75 -6.72 28.15
C GLY A 58 -17.22 -7.37 26.85
N GLU A 59 -17.19 -6.63 25.75
CA GLU A 59 -17.58 -7.11 24.43
C GLU A 59 -16.35 -7.26 23.51
N LEU A 60 -16.33 -8.33 22.72
CA LEU A 60 -15.33 -8.58 21.69
C LEU A 60 -15.99 -8.44 20.32
N VAL A 61 -15.38 -7.65 19.42
CA VAL A 61 -15.87 -7.53 18.04
C VAL A 61 -15.22 -8.59 17.16
N ALA A 62 -16.06 -9.33 16.44
CA ALA A 62 -15.65 -10.34 15.48
C ALA A 62 -16.36 -10.13 14.13
N GLU A 63 -15.69 -10.51 13.05
CA GLU A 63 -16.24 -10.45 11.69
C GLU A 63 -16.71 -11.83 11.23
N VAL A 64 -17.85 -11.87 10.53
CA VAL A 64 -18.33 -13.07 9.86
C VAL A 64 -17.45 -13.36 8.66
N VAL A 65 -16.62 -14.40 8.74
CA VAL A 65 -15.69 -14.81 7.68
C VAL A 65 -16.26 -15.93 6.79
N GLY A 66 -17.33 -16.58 7.22
CA GLY A 66 -18.02 -17.62 6.46
C GLY A 66 -19.21 -18.19 7.23
N PHE A 67 -19.86 -19.18 6.65
CA PHE A 67 -20.92 -19.95 7.30
C PHE A 67 -21.03 -21.35 6.70
N ASP A 68 -21.53 -22.29 7.48
CA ASP A 68 -21.92 -23.64 7.06
C ASP A 68 -23.29 -23.97 7.68
N ASP A 69 -24.33 -24.03 6.83
CA ASP A 69 -25.74 -24.17 7.20
C ASP A 69 -26.18 -23.20 8.34
N LYS A 70 -26.19 -23.69 9.59
CA LYS A 70 -26.63 -22.93 10.78
C LYS A 70 -25.47 -22.39 11.62
N LEU A 71 -24.23 -22.65 11.21
CA LEU A 71 -23.02 -22.20 11.87
C LEU A 71 -22.47 -20.98 11.15
N LEU A 72 -22.26 -19.90 11.88
CA LEU A 72 -21.47 -18.75 11.43
C LEU A 72 -20.03 -18.94 11.88
N TYR A 73 -19.10 -18.75 10.97
CA TYR A 73 -17.67 -18.64 11.29
C TYR A 73 -17.35 -17.17 11.54
N LEU A 74 -16.91 -16.87 12.75
CA LEU A 74 -16.51 -15.55 13.20
C LEU A 74 -15.00 -15.55 13.45
N MET A 75 -14.35 -14.42 13.19
CA MET A 75 -12.96 -14.22 13.56
C MET A 75 -12.82 -12.89 14.32
N PRO A 76 -12.19 -12.87 15.50
CA PRO A 76 -11.94 -11.65 16.26
C PRO A 76 -11.11 -10.64 15.47
N ILE A 77 -11.47 -9.36 15.58
CA ILE A 77 -10.62 -8.26 15.08
C ILE A 77 -9.48 -7.99 16.07
N GLU A 78 -9.76 -8.15 17.35
CA GLU A 78 -8.83 -7.94 18.46
C GLU A 78 -8.41 -9.26 19.10
N GLU A 79 -7.51 -9.19 20.08
CA GLU A 79 -7.03 -10.38 20.79
C GLU A 79 -8.17 -11.09 21.54
N LEU A 80 -8.26 -12.40 21.36
CA LEU A 80 -9.28 -13.24 22.00
C LEU A 80 -8.99 -13.37 23.51
N ARG A 81 -9.77 -12.71 24.37
CA ARG A 81 -9.66 -12.82 25.84
C ARG A 81 -11.02 -12.94 26.50
N GLY A 82 -11.11 -13.80 27.53
CA GLY A 82 -12.29 -13.90 28.40
C GLY A 82 -13.56 -14.45 27.75
N VAL A 83 -13.45 -15.13 26.60
CA VAL A 83 -14.59 -15.72 25.90
C VAL A 83 -15.00 -17.04 26.56
N LEU A 84 -16.29 -17.20 26.85
CA LEU A 84 -16.86 -18.39 27.48
C LEU A 84 -17.64 -19.24 26.47
N PRO A 85 -17.69 -20.58 26.64
CA PRO A 85 -18.64 -21.42 25.92
C PRO A 85 -20.08 -20.95 26.16
N GLY A 86 -20.88 -20.86 25.09
CA GLY A 86 -22.25 -20.36 25.16
C GLY A 86 -22.38 -18.83 25.26
N ALA A 87 -21.28 -18.09 25.16
CA ALA A 87 -21.27 -16.62 25.14
C ALA A 87 -22.27 -16.08 24.10
N ARG A 88 -22.99 -15.01 24.46
CA ARG A 88 -23.95 -14.37 23.56
C ARG A 88 -23.23 -13.76 22.37
N VAL A 89 -23.78 -13.99 21.18
CA VAL A 89 -23.30 -13.39 19.93
C VAL A 89 -24.41 -12.51 19.36
N GLN A 90 -24.12 -11.23 19.15
CA GLN A 90 -25.09 -10.26 18.65
C GLN A 90 -24.59 -9.62 17.35
N PRO A 91 -25.29 -9.81 16.21
CA PRO A 91 -25.01 -9.05 15.00
C PRO A 91 -25.16 -7.55 15.25
N LEU A 92 -24.13 -6.77 14.88
CA LEU A 92 -24.09 -5.32 15.09
C LEU A 92 -24.81 -4.51 14.02
N GLY A 93 -25.33 -5.17 12.97
CA GLY A 93 -25.97 -4.50 11.83
C GLY A 93 -24.97 -3.80 10.90
N GLU A 94 -25.45 -2.91 10.04
CA GLU A 94 -24.58 -2.04 9.24
C GLU A 94 -23.89 -1.02 10.15
N GLN A 95 -22.56 -1.09 10.24
CA GLN A 95 -21.78 -0.16 11.05
C GLN A 95 -21.68 1.24 10.43
N SER A 96 -21.37 2.20 11.31
CA SER A 96 -20.94 3.55 10.96
C SER A 96 -19.76 3.52 9.99
N GLY A 97 -19.77 4.46 9.04
CA GLY A 97 -18.70 4.62 8.08
C GLY A 97 -17.34 4.93 8.73
N LEU A 98 -16.29 4.84 7.93
CA LEU A 98 -14.95 5.30 8.28
C LEU A 98 -14.97 6.82 8.50
N ASN A 99 -14.38 7.28 9.60
CA ASN A 99 -14.13 8.71 9.82
C ASN A 99 -13.13 9.20 8.77
N VAL A 100 -13.54 10.19 7.98
CA VAL A 100 -12.72 10.78 6.91
C VAL A 100 -12.64 12.28 7.06
N GLY A 101 -11.73 12.92 6.34
CA GLY A 101 -11.56 14.37 6.37
C GLY A 101 -10.10 14.79 6.38
N LEU A 102 -9.87 16.09 6.20
CA LEU A 102 -8.52 16.67 6.28
C LEU A 102 -7.91 16.55 7.69
N SER A 103 -8.73 16.35 8.73
CA SER A 103 -8.28 16.07 10.10
C SER A 103 -7.51 14.75 10.25
N LEU A 104 -7.49 13.89 9.22
CA LEU A 104 -6.67 12.68 9.17
C LEU A 104 -5.19 12.98 8.92
N LEU A 105 -4.85 14.13 8.33
CA LEU A 105 -3.46 14.49 8.03
C LEU A 105 -2.65 14.61 9.32
N GLY A 106 -1.46 14.00 9.35
CA GLY A 106 -0.60 13.92 10.54
C GLY A 106 -0.97 12.82 11.53
N ARG A 107 -2.09 12.12 11.32
CA ARG A 107 -2.60 11.08 12.23
C ARG A 107 -2.08 9.70 11.88
N VAL A 108 -2.00 8.85 12.90
CA VAL A 108 -1.72 7.42 12.78
C VAL A 108 -2.95 6.66 13.25
N LEU A 109 -3.49 5.78 12.40
CA LEU A 109 -4.71 5.01 12.64
C LEU A 109 -4.42 3.51 12.60
N ASP A 110 -5.29 2.70 13.20
CA ASP A 110 -5.35 1.26 12.97
C ASP A 110 -6.17 0.92 11.72
N GLY A 111 -6.28 -0.38 11.40
CA GLY A 111 -7.08 -0.83 10.26
C GLY A 111 -8.58 -0.56 10.38
N SER A 112 -9.10 -0.33 11.59
CA SER A 112 -10.50 0.02 11.84
C SER A 112 -10.77 1.53 11.69
N GLY A 113 -9.73 2.36 11.61
CA GLY A 113 -9.80 3.83 11.54
C GLY A 113 -9.72 4.52 12.89
N VAL A 114 -9.30 3.80 13.94
CA VAL A 114 -9.15 4.31 15.31
C VAL A 114 -7.73 4.87 15.48
N PRO A 115 -7.54 6.06 16.09
CA PRO A 115 -6.21 6.62 16.29
C PRO A 115 -5.29 5.79 17.20
N LEU A 116 -4.04 5.62 16.78
CA LEU A 116 -2.94 4.95 17.51
C LEU A 116 -1.90 5.93 18.07
N ASP A 117 -1.96 7.21 17.69
CA ASP A 117 -0.94 8.21 17.99
C ASP A 117 -1.03 8.88 19.37
N GLY A 118 -2.01 8.51 20.18
CA GLY A 118 -2.23 9.09 21.51
C GLY A 118 -2.71 10.56 21.50
N LEU A 119 -3.06 11.11 20.33
CA LEU A 119 -3.51 12.51 20.19
C LEU A 119 -5.02 12.69 20.42
N GLY A 120 -5.69 11.68 20.96
CA GLY A 120 -7.14 11.67 21.17
C GLY A 120 -7.96 11.39 19.90
N PRO A 121 -9.29 11.56 19.94
CA PRO A 121 -10.17 11.23 18.83
C PRO A 121 -9.95 12.12 17.60
N LEU A 122 -10.47 11.69 16.44
CA LEU A 122 -10.50 12.49 15.22
C LEU A 122 -11.58 13.58 15.35
N ASN A 123 -11.23 14.82 15.01
CA ASN A 123 -12.19 15.93 14.97
C ASN A 123 -12.81 16.04 13.57
N THR A 124 -13.72 15.12 13.25
CA THR A 124 -14.47 15.11 11.99
C THR A 124 -15.87 14.55 12.20
N ASP A 125 -16.85 15.19 11.55
CA ASP A 125 -18.23 14.69 11.44
C ASP A 125 -18.46 13.96 10.10
N GLN A 126 -17.43 13.87 9.25
CA GLN A 126 -17.55 13.24 7.94
C GLN A 126 -17.30 11.75 8.02
N HIS A 127 -18.22 10.99 7.42
CA HIS A 127 -18.15 9.54 7.34
C HIS A 127 -18.19 9.09 5.88
N ALA A 128 -17.35 8.13 5.55
CA ALA A 128 -17.35 7.43 4.28
C ALA A 128 -17.73 5.95 4.48
N SER A 129 -18.45 5.35 3.55
CA SER A 129 -18.59 3.89 3.53
C SER A 129 -17.21 3.24 3.53
N ARG A 130 -17.04 2.15 4.30
CA ARG A 130 -15.79 1.35 4.29
C ARG A 130 -15.54 0.73 2.91
N HIS A 131 -16.60 0.44 2.18
CA HIS A 131 -16.54 0.01 0.79
C HIS A 131 -16.64 1.24 -0.13
N GLY A 132 -15.65 1.41 -1.00
CA GLY A 132 -15.69 2.44 -2.04
C GLY A 132 -16.81 2.17 -3.04
N PRO A 133 -17.36 3.20 -3.69
CA PRO A 133 -18.29 2.99 -4.80
C PRO A 133 -17.58 2.23 -5.93
N TYR A 134 -18.36 1.47 -6.71
CA TYR A 134 -17.83 0.85 -7.92
C TYR A 134 -17.29 1.92 -8.87
N ILE A 135 -16.02 1.79 -9.28
CA ILE A 135 -15.40 2.67 -10.28
C ILE A 135 -15.49 1.96 -11.62
N ASN A 136 -16.25 2.51 -12.56
CA ASN A 136 -16.22 2.04 -13.94
C ASN A 136 -14.81 2.30 -14.53
N PRO A 137 -14.06 1.28 -14.97
CA PRO A 137 -12.73 1.49 -15.55
C PRO A 137 -12.75 2.43 -16.76
N LEU A 138 -13.84 2.42 -17.55
CA LEU A 138 -13.99 3.27 -18.74
C LEU A 138 -14.23 4.74 -18.41
N SER A 139 -14.59 5.08 -17.16
CA SER A 139 -14.73 6.47 -16.74
C SER A 139 -13.43 7.07 -16.22
N ARG A 140 -12.33 6.31 -16.17
CA ARG A 140 -11.03 6.79 -15.70
C ARG A 140 -10.35 7.63 -16.75
N ARG A 141 -9.66 8.69 -16.31
CA ARG A 141 -8.75 9.44 -17.18
C ARG A 141 -7.52 8.60 -17.50
N ALA A 142 -7.04 8.70 -18.74
CA ALA A 142 -5.77 8.11 -19.16
C ALA A 142 -4.60 8.70 -18.34
N ILE A 143 -3.49 7.96 -18.26
CA ILE A 143 -2.27 8.44 -17.60
C ILE A 143 -1.44 9.19 -18.64
N THR A 144 -1.36 10.51 -18.51
CA THR A 144 -0.69 11.40 -19.49
C THR A 144 0.35 12.32 -18.85
N GLU A 145 0.38 12.41 -17.53
CA GLU A 145 1.28 13.29 -16.78
C GLU A 145 2.24 12.46 -15.90
N PRO A 146 3.53 12.82 -15.82
CA PRO A 146 4.44 12.21 -14.88
C PRO A 146 4.09 12.63 -13.44
N LEU A 147 4.27 11.72 -12.49
CA LEU A 147 4.34 12.04 -11.07
C LEU A 147 5.81 12.14 -10.67
N ASP A 148 6.23 13.34 -10.25
CA ASP A 148 7.52 13.54 -9.61
C ASP A 148 7.51 12.91 -8.22
N VAL A 149 8.30 11.85 -8.03
CA VAL A 149 8.45 11.15 -6.74
C VAL A 149 9.70 11.58 -5.97
N GLY A 150 10.46 12.54 -6.48
CA GLY A 150 11.68 13.07 -5.84
C GLY A 150 12.88 12.12 -5.82
N VAL A 151 12.82 10.99 -6.53
CA VAL A 151 13.91 10.01 -6.63
C VAL A 151 14.43 9.99 -8.05
N ARG A 152 15.67 10.45 -8.26
CA ARG A 152 16.27 10.67 -9.58
C ARG A 152 16.23 9.44 -10.46
N ALA A 153 16.65 8.29 -9.95
CA ALA A 153 16.62 7.03 -10.72
C ALA A 153 15.19 6.66 -11.16
N ILE A 154 14.17 6.94 -10.34
CA ILE A 154 12.76 6.68 -10.69
C ILE A 154 12.27 7.71 -11.71
N ASN A 155 12.42 9.00 -11.41
CA ASN A 155 11.97 10.09 -12.27
C ASN A 155 12.58 10.02 -13.68
N SER A 156 13.84 9.60 -13.80
CA SER A 156 14.57 9.55 -15.07
C SER A 156 14.47 8.20 -15.80
N MET A 157 14.75 7.08 -15.13
CA MET A 157 14.89 5.77 -15.79
C MET A 157 13.63 4.91 -15.70
N LEU A 158 12.69 5.24 -14.80
CA LEU A 158 11.52 4.42 -14.49
C LEU A 158 10.29 5.31 -14.28
N THR A 159 10.15 6.36 -15.09
CA THR A 159 9.21 7.46 -14.85
C THR A 159 7.81 6.93 -14.55
N VAL A 160 7.26 7.39 -13.43
CA VAL A 160 5.94 6.99 -12.95
C VAL A 160 4.93 8.06 -13.36
N GLY A 161 3.75 7.65 -13.83
CA GLY A 161 2.66 8.54 -14.20
C GLY A 161 1.64 8.73 -13.07
N LYS A 162 0.91 9.84 -13.09
CA LYS A 162 -0.22 10.06 -12.16
C LYS A 162 -1.32 9.01 -12.37
N GLY A 163 -1.67 8.32 -11.30
CA GLY A 163 -2.64 7.22 -11.32
C GLY A 163 -2.02 5.85 -11.66
N GLN A 164 -0.70 5.75 -11.80
CA GLN A 164 -0.04 4.47 -12.07
C GLN A 164 0.06 3.61 -10.81
N ARG A 165 0.01 2.29 -10.98
CA ARG A 165 0.18 1.31 -9.90
C ARG A 165 1.50 0.57 -10.11
N MET A 166 2.46 0.86 -9.25
CA MET A 166 3.82 0.32 -9.30
C MET A 166 4.03 -0.71 -8.20
N GLY A 167 4.76 -1.77 -8.50
CA GLY A 167 5.30 -2.66 -7.48
C GLY A 167 6.66 -2.21 -6.98
N LEU A 168 6.98 -2.45 -5.71
CA LEU A 168 8.32 -2.30 -5.14
C LEU A 168 8.78 -3.64 -4.58
N PHE A 169 9.59 -4.36 -5.35
CA PHE A 169 10.06 -5.70 -5.06
C PHE A 169 11.37 -5.59 -4.31
N ALA A 170 11.38 -6.02 -3.05
CA ALA A 170 12.53 -5.82 -2.17
C ALA A 170 12.66 -6.94 -1.16
N GLY A 171 13.90 -7.39 -0.94
CA GLY A 171 14.24 -8.22 0.22
C GLY A 171 14.35 -7.41 1.52
N SER A 172 14.59 -8.10 2.63
CA SER A 172 14.98 -7.44 3.89
C SER A 172 16.35 -6.76 3.74
N GLY A 173 16.51 -5.57 4.33
CA GLY A 173 17.80 -4.87 4.45
C GLY A 173 18.29 -4.12 3.22
N VAL A 174 17.57 -4.14 2.09
CA VAL A 174 18.04 -3.51 0.82
C VAL A 174 17.65 -2.03 0.68
N GLY A 175 17.11 -1.41 1.74
CA GLY A 175 16.72 0.01 1.75
C GLY A 175 15.28 0.33 1.35
N LYS A 176 14.35 -0.65 1.39
CA LYS A 176 12.90 -0.47 1.13
C LYS A 176 12.33 0.73 1.87
N SER A 177 12.42 0.72 3.20
CA SER A 177 11.80 1.76 4.05
C SER A 177 12.40 3.14 3.80
N VAL A 178 13.72 3.21 3.56
CA VAL A 178 14.41 4.46 3.23
C VAL A 178 13.89 5.02 1.91
N LEU A 179 13.73 4.19 0.87
CA LEU A 179 13.18 4.61 -0.42
C LEU A 179 11.73 5.10 -0.30
N LEU A 180 10.88 4.40 0.45
CA LEU A 180 9.53 4.88 0.77
C LEU A 180 9.57 6.27 1.42
N GLY A 181 10.47 6.46 2.40
CA GLY A 181 10.71 7.76 3.03
C GLY A 181 11.15 8.86 2.06
N MET A 182 12.07 8.54 1.15
CA MET A 182 12.51 9.46 0.09
C MET A 182 11.32 9.91 -0.78
N MET A 183 10.46 8.97 -1.19
CA MET A 183 9.26 9.29 -1.97
C MET A 183 8.27 10.14 -1.16
N THR A 184 8.10 9.88 0.13
CA THR A 184 7.18 10.70 0.94
C THR A 184 7.62 12.15 1.11
N ARG A 185 8.93 12.40 1.18
CA ARG A 185 9.47 13.75 1.25
C ARG A 185 9.49 14.45 -0.11
N GLY A 186 9.95 13.73 -1.13
CA GLY A 186 10.25 14.30 -2.44
C GLY A 186 9.05 14.37 -3.40
N SER A 187 7.98 13.60 -3.16
CA SER A 187 6.84 13.55 -4.06
C SER A 187 6.04 14.87 -4.11
N LYS A 188 5.58 15.21 -5.32
CA LYS A 188 4.71 16.36 -5.59
C LYS A 188 3.21 16.07 -5.47
N ALA A 189 2.82 14.88 -5.00
CA ALA A 189 1.41 14.57 -4.70
C ALA A 189 0.83 15.51 -3.61
N ASP A 190 -0.45 15.84 -3.63
CA ASP A 190 -1.05 16.70 -2.61
C ASP A 190 -1.07 16.02 -1.23
N ILE A 191 -1.41 14.73 -1.22
CA ILE A 191 -1.61 13.94 0.00
C ILE A 191 -0.89 12.61 -0.11
N ILE A 192 -0.37 12.13 1.01
CA ILE A 192 0.28 10.83 1.10
C ILE A 192 -0.51 9.94 2.03
N VAL A 193 -0.76 8.70 1.62
CA VAL A 193 -1.36 7.69 2.47
C VAL A 193 -0.40 6.53 2.58
N VAL A 194 -0.03 6.14 3.80
CA VAL A 194 0.92 5.05 4.05
C VAL A 194 0.20 3.95 4.81
N GLY A 195 0.10 2.76 4.22
CA GLY A 195 -0.34 1.54 4.87
C GLY A 195 0.87 0.71 5.32
N LEU A 196 1.04 0.51 6.63
CA LEU A 196 2.11 -0.29 7.23
C LEU A 196 1.51 -1.55 7.86
N VAL A 197 1.64 -2.68 7.18
CA VAL A 197 0.90 -3.92 7.46
C VAL A 197 1.85 -5.08 7.65
N GLY A 198 1.78 -5.74 8.80
CA GLY A 198 2.57 -6.92 9.11
C GLY A 198 4.05 -6.67 9.40
N GLU A 199 4.46 -5.40 9.53
CA GLU A 199 5.79 -5.02 10.02
C GLU A 199 5.82 -5.11 11.56
N ARG A 200 7.02 -5.15 12.16
CA ARG A 200 7.12 -5.16 13.63
C ARG A 200 6.75 -3.79 14.19
N GLY A 201 6.12 -3.73 15.37
CA GLY A 201 5.71 -2.46 15.99
C GLY A 201 6.85 -1.43 16.15
N ARG A 202 8.06 -1.90 16.43
CA ARG A 202 9.26 -1.03 16.48
C ARG A 202 9.62 -0.41 15.12
N GLU A 203 9.46 -1.18 14.04
CA GLU A 203 9.77 -0.76 12.67
C GLU A 203 8.71 0.23 12.17
N VAL A 204 7.45 0.05 12.58
CA VAL A 204 6.38 1.03 12.34
C VAL A 204 6.70 2.36 13.04
N LYS A 205 7.10 2.32 14.31
CA LYS A 205 7.48 3.52 15.07
C LYS A 205 8.67 4.24 14.43
N GLU A 206 9.74 3.50 14.14
CA GLU A 206 10.94 4.01 13.46
C GLU A 206 10.59 4.64 12.10
N PHE A 207 9.72 4.00 11.32
CA PHE A 207 9.28 4.56 10.04
C PHE A 207 8.58 5.91 10.22
N ILE A 208 7.72 6.05 11.23
CA ILE A 208 6.96 7.29 11.46
C ILE A 208 7.85 8.40 12.01
N GLU A 209 8.75 8.09 12.94
CA GLU A 209 9.56 9.10 13.64
C GLU A 209 10.80 9.50 12.84
N GLU A 210 11.54 8.54 12.30
CA GLU A 210 12.85 8.76 11.68
C GLU A 210 12.78 8.85 10.16
N ILE A 211 11.92 8.02 9.53
CA ILE A 211 11.85 7.93 8.06
C ILE A 211 10.89 8.97 7.48
N LEU A 212 9.66 9.08 7.97
CA LEU A 212 8.73 10.14 7.56
C LEU A 212 9.18 11.50 8.12
N GLY A 213 9.56 11.52 9.40
CA GLY A 213 9.84 12.75 10.14
C GLY A 213 8.61 13.65 10.27
N LYS A 214 8.79 14.83 10.89
CA LYS A 214 7.68 15.75 11.16
C LYS A 214 7.02 16.29 9.88
N GLU A 215 7.81 16.67 8.89
CA GLU A 215 7.32 17.25 7.64
C GLU A 215 6.59 16.23 6.78
N GLY A 216 7.17 15.04 6.59
CA GLY A 216 6.53 13.95 5.85
C GLY A 216 5.24 13.49 6.54
N ARG A 217 5.26 13.39 7.87
CA ARG A 217 4.06 13.02 8.65
C ARG A 217 2.94 14.05 8.52
N ALA A 218 3.22 15.35 8.54
CA ALA A 218 2.19 16.40 8.51
C ALA A 218 1.28 16.34 7.26
N ARG A 219 1.82 15.88 6.13
CA ARG A 219 1.10 15.69 4.86
C ARG A 219 0.63 14.25 4.60
N SER A 220 0.84 13.36 5.58
CA SER A 220 0.55 11.94 5.45
C SER A 220 -0.58 11.50 6.37
N VAL A 221 -1.36 10.51 5.92
CA VAL A 221 -2.20 9.68 6.79
C VAL A 221 -1.54 8.31 6.89
N VAL A 222 -1.20 7.89 8.11
CA VAL A 222 -0.58 6.56 8.32
C VAL A 222 -1.63 5.62 8.88
N VAL A 223 -1.78 4.45 8.27
CA VAL A 223 -2.61 3.35 8.77
C VAL A 223 -1.67 2.19 9.08
N ALA A 224 -1.65 1.73 10.33
CA ALA A 224 -0.73 0.71 10.79
C ALA A 224 -1.47 -0.49 11.37
N ALA A 225 -1.10 -1.69 10.93
CA ALA A 225 -1.50 -2.97 11.53
C ALA A 225 -0.24 -3.83 11.69
N PRO A 226 0.45 -3.74 12.84
CA PRO A 226 1.67 -4.49 13.08
C PRO A 226 1.46 -6.01 13.10
N ALA A 227 2.54 -6.79 13.04
CA ALA A 227 2.51 -8.25 12.89
C ALA A 227 1.78 -9.02 14.01
N ASP A 228 1.68 -8.45 15.21
CA ASP A 228 0.98 -9.00 16.37
C ASP A 228 -0.54 -8.74 16.35
N THR A 229 -1.05 -7.99 15.37
CA THR A 229 -2.48 -7.79 15.16
C THR A 229 -3.12 -8.94 14.38
N SER A 230 -4.46 -9.07 14.51
CA SER A 230 -5.21 -10.13 13.83
C SER A 230 -5.05 -10.06 12.29
N PRO A 231 -5.19 -11.19 11.59
CA PRO A 231 -5.20 -11.20 10.13
C PRO A 231 -6.27 -10.26 9.55
N LEU A 232 -7.44 -10.17 10.19
CA LEU A 232 -8.50 -9.25 9.78
C LEU A 232 -8.08 -7.79 9.93
N MET A 233 -7.41 -7.42 11.03
CA MET A 233 -6.91 -6.05 11.20
C MET A 233 -5.90 -5.69 10.11
N ARG A 234 -5.01 -6.62 9.74
CA ARG A 234 -4.05 -6.45 8.65
C ARG A 234 -4.74 -6.27 7.29
N LEU A 235 -5.75 -7.08 6.97
CA LEU A 235 -6.56 -6.91 5.75
C LEU A 235 -7.26 -5.54 5.73
N ARG A 236 -7.87 -5.17 6.85
CA ARG A 236 -8.56 -3.89 7.02
C ARG A 236 -7.63 -2.71 6.87
N ALA A 237 -6.39 -2.78 7.37
CA ALA A 237 -5.43 -1.70 7.21
C ALA A 237 -5.18 -1.39 5.73
N CYS A 238 -4.96 -2.40 4.88
CA CYS A 238 -4.82 -2.19 3.44
C CYS A 238 -6.08 -1.57 2.81
N GLU A 239 -7.25 -2.08 3.18
CA GLU A 239 -8.53 -1.63 2.61
C GLU A 239 -8.90 -0.20 3.07
N THR A 240 -8.59 0.14 4.32
CA THR A 240 -8.77 1.46 4.94
C THR A 240 -7.80 2.48 4.36
N SER A 241 -6.51 2.16 4.21
CA SER A 241 -5.55 3.04 3.51
C SER A 241 -6.04 3.36 2.09
N THR A 242 -6.49 2.34 1.36
CA THR A 242 -7.03 2.53 0.01
C THR A 242 -8.29 3.38 0.04
N ARG A 243 -9.18 3.18 1.02
CA ARG A 243 -10.42 3.96 1.14
C ARG A 243 -10.16 5.44 1.46
N ILE A 244 -9.17 5.73 2.29
CA ILE A 244 -8.72 7.10 2.60
C ILE A 244 -8.14 7.76 1.34
N ALA A 245 -7.34 7.04 0.55
CA ALA A 245 -6.83 7.55 -0.72
C ALA A 245 -7.97 7.83 -1.72
N GLU A 246 -8.96 6.94 -1.83
CA GLU A 246 -10.17 7.17 -2.63
C GLU A 246 -10.93 8.42 -2.21
N TYR A 247 -11.10 8.63 -0.90
CA TYR A 247 -11.77 9.82 -0.38
C TYR A 247 -11.07 11.11 -0.85
N PHE A 248 -9.74 11.18 -0.74
CA PHE A 248 -9.01 12.36 -1.19
C PHE A 248 -8.98 12.53 -2.71
N ARG A 249 -8.85 11.44 -3.48
CA ARG A 249 -8.99 11.48 -4.94
C ARG A 249 -10.35 12.05 -5.35
N ASP A 250 -11.42 11.63 -4.69
CA ASP A 250 -12.78 12.06 -5.00
C ASP A 250 -12.99 13.56 -4.71
N LEU A 251 -12.17 14.15 -3.83
CA LEU A 251 -12.11 15.60 -3.58
C LEU A 251 -11.23 16.39 -4.56
N GLY A 252 -10.59 15.71 -5.53
CA GLY A 252 -9.74 16.35 -6.52
C GLY A 252 -8.24 16.26 -6.25
N TYR A 253 -7.81 15.66 -5.14
CA TYR A 253 -6.39 15.59 -4.77
C TYR A 253 -5.64 14.49 -5.52
N ASP A 254 -4.40 14.78 -5.89
CA ASP A 254 -3.43 13.78 -6.33
C ASP A 254 -2.81 13.10 -5.09
N VAL A 255 -3.05 11.79 -4.95
CA VAL A 255 -2.65 11.01 -3.78
C VAL A 255 -1.51 10.06 -4.13
N LEU A 256 -0.48 10.03 -3.30
CA LEU A 256 0.54 8.97 -3.28
C LEU A 256 0.16 7.93 -2.22
N LEU A 257 -0.22 6.72 -2.65
CA LEU A 257 -0.50 5.60 -1.77
C LEU A 257 0.73 4.68 -1.68
N LEU A 258 1.32 4.55 -0.49
CA LEU A 258 2.40 3.60 -0.21
C LEU A 258 1.82 2.44 0.60
N MET A 259 1.71 1.27 -0.01
CA MET A 259 1.17 0.06 0.62
C MET A 259 2.30 -0.92 0.93
N ASP A 260 2.66 -1.03 2.20
CA ASP A 260 3.72 -1.91 2.69
C ASP A 260 3.13 -2.98 3.62
N SER A 261 2.74 -4.17 3.15
CA SER A 261 2.99 -4.75 1.82
C SER A 261 1.83 -5.59 1.28
N LEU A 262 1.81 -5.81 -0.05
CA LEU A 262 0.91 -6.80 -0.66
C LEU A 262 1.20 -8.22 -0.19
N THR A 263 2.47 -8.55 0.09
CA THR A 263 2.84 -9.85 0.64
C THR A 263 2.15 -10.08 1.99
N ARG A 264 2.13 -9.08 2.87
CA ARG A 264 1.46 -9.18 4.17
C ARG A 264 -0.06 -9.20 4.07
N TYR A 265 -0.63 -8.50 3.09
CA TYR A 265 -2.06 -8.62 2.74
C TYR A 265 -2.43 -10.04 2.29
N ALA A 266 -1.65 -10.61 1.38
CA ALA A 266 -1.86 -11.98 0.89
C ALA A 266 -1.70 -13.04 1.98
N GLN A 267 -0.68 -12.89 2.84
CA GLN A 267 -0.47 -13.77 3.99
C GLN A 267 -1.63 -13.69 4.99
N ALA A 268 -2.13 -12.48 5.29
CA ALA A 268 -3.29 -12.31 6.16
C ALA A 268 -4.53 -12.99 5.56
N GLN A 269 -4.79 -12.83 4.26
CA GLN A 269 -5.89 -13.53 3.60
C GLN A 269 -5.72 -15.05 3.65
N ARG A 270 -4.49 -15.56 3.45
CA ARG A 270 -4.19 -16.98 3.56
C ARG A 270 -4.53 -17.51 4.96
N GLU A 271 -4.15 -16.79 6.01
CA GLU A 271 -4.47 -17.17 7.39
C GLU A 271 -5.98 -17.25 7.63
N VAL A 272 -6.76 -16.25 7.17
CA VAL A 272 -8.23 -16.26 7.26
C VAL A 272 -8.82 -17.44 6.49
N ALA A 273 -8.40 -17.63 5.24
CA ALA A 273 -8.89 -18.67 4.34
C ALA A 273 -8.66 -20.08 4.87
N LEU A 274 -7.44 -20.36 5.37
CA LEU A 274 -7.12 -21.66 5.97
C LEU A 274 -7.92 -21.91 7.25
N ALA A 275 -8.17 -20.86 8.04
CA ALA A 275 -8.93 -20.96 9.29
C ALA A 275 -10.42 -21.29 9.07
N VAL A 276 -10.98 -20.99 7.89
CA VAL A 276 -12.34 -21.39 7.47
C VAL A 276 -12.36 -22.64 6.58
N GLY A 277 -11.21 -23.30 6.39
CA GLY A 277 -11.12 -24.58 5.67
C GLY A 277 -10.96 -24.47 4.15
N GLU A 278 -10.64 -23.30 3.59
CA GLU A 278 -10.33 -23.18 2.16
C GLU A 278 -9.00 -23.91 1.84
N PRO A 279 -8.97 -24.89 0.93
CA PRO A 279 -7.77 -25.65 0.66
C PRO A 279 -6.70 -24.80 -0.06
N PRO A 280 -5.41 -24.94 0.29
CA PRO A 280 -4.33 -24.28 -0.43
C PRO A 280 -4.12 -24.93 -1.81
N ALA A 281 -4.19 -24.14 -2.88
CA ALA A 281 -4.04 -24.63 -4.24
C ALA A 281 -2.66 -24.27 -4.83
N THR A 282 -2.35 -22.96 -4.91
CA THR A 282 -1.15 -22.47 -5.60
C THR A 282 -0.04 -22.22 -4.60
N LYS A 283 0.95 -23.14 -4.53
CA LYS A 283 2.14 -23.01 -3.67
C LYS A 283 1.80 -22.66 -2.20
N GLY A 284 0.76 -23.28 -1.66
CA GLY A 284 0.33 -23.03 -0.28
C GLY A 284 -0.61 -21.84 -0.08
N TYR A 285 -0.97 -21.10 -1.13
CA TYR A 285 -1.98 -20.04 -1.07
C TYR A 285 -3.37 -20.52 -1.56
N PRO A 286 -4.44 -20.24 -0.81
CA PRO A 286 -5.81 -20.47 -1.25
C PRO A 286 -6.22 -19.57 -2.43
N PRO A 287 -7.15 -20.01 -3.30
CA PRO A 287 -7.67 -19.21 -4.42
C PRO A 287 -8.16 -17.80 -4.04
N SER A 288 -8.76 -17.63 -2.86
CA SER A 288 -9.28 -16.33 -2.40
C SER A 288 -8.22 -15.22 -2.31
N VAL A 289 -6.95 -15.59 -2.08
CA VAL A 289 -5.82 -14.65 -2.06
C VAL A 289 -5.66 -13.98 -3.43
N PHE A 290 -5.65 -14.77 -4.50
CA PHE A 290 -5.50 -14.28 -5.87
C PHE A 290 -6.75 -13.58 -6.39
N ALA A 291 -7.93 -13.85 -5.81
CA ALA A 291 -9.14 -13.10 -6.09
C ALA A 291 -9.16 -11.72 -5.37
N LYS A 292 -8.53 -11.60 -4.19
CA LYS A 292 -8.49 -10.36 -3.41
C LYS A 292 -7.42 -9.37 -3.88
N LEU A 293 -6.24 -9.85 -4.29
CA LEU A 293 -5.14 -8.98 -4.73
C LEU A 293 -5.57 -7.99 -5.85
N PRO A 294 -6.19 -8.44 -6.97
CA PRO A 294 -6.66 -7.52 -8.00
C PRO A 294 -7.72 -6.56 -7.47
N ARG A 295 -8.65 -7.02 -6.62
CA ARG A 295 -9.70 -6.16 -6.06
C ARG A 295 -9.15 -5.01 -5.22
N LEU A 296 -8.04 -5.22 -4.50
CA LEU A 296 -7.36 -4.17 -3.76
C LEU A 296 -6.61 -3.22 -4.69
N VAL A 297 -5.80 -3.77 -5.60
CA VAL A 297 -4.91 -2.99 -6.49
C VAL A 297 -5.70 -2.15 -7.51
N GLU A 298 -6.78 -2.69 -8.06
CA GLU A 298 -7.61 -2.01 -9.05
C GLU A 298 -8.34 -0.79 -8.49
N ARG A 299 -8.39 -0.59 -7.18
CA ARG A 299 -9.01 0.61 -6.57
C ARG A 299 -8.17 1.88 -6.72
N ALA A 300 -6.84 1.73 -6.86
CA ALA A 300 -5.95 2.82 -7.21
C ALA A 300 -6.05 3.16 -8.71
N GLY A 301 -5.69 4.39 -9.08
CA GLY A 301 -5.83 4.90 -10.44
C GLY A 301 -6.27 6.35 -10.52
N ASN A 302 -6.28 6.89 -11.73
CA ASN A 302 -6.91 8.17 -12.01
C ASN A 302 -8.43 8.11 -11.79
N GLY A 303 -8.98 9.16 -11.19
CA GLY A 303 -10.42 9.36 -11.11
C GLY A 303 -11.04 9.78 -12.44
N GLY A 304 -12.34 10.06 -12.40
CA GLY A 304 -13.08 10.65 -13.52
C GLY A 304 -12.83 12.15 -13.70
N ALA A 305 -13.65 12.80 -14.52
CA ALA A 305 -13.60 14.25 -14.72
C ALA A 305 -13.81 15.00 -13.39
N GLY A 306 -12.91 15.94 -13.06
CA GLY A 306 -12.95 16.74 -11.84
C GLY A 306 -12.43 16.04 -10.57
N GLN A 307 -12.09 14.75 -10.64
CA GLN A 307 -11.44 14.02 -9.55
C GLN A 307 -9.92 14.01 -9.73
N GLY A 308 -9.18 13.77 -8.65
CA GLY A 308 -7.72 13.67 -8.67
C GLY A 308 -7.24 12.29 -9.13
N SER A 309 -6.13 11.83 -8.55
CA SER A 309 -5.50 10.53 -8.86
C SER A 309 -5.04 9.79 -7.62
N ILE A 310 -4.90 8.47 -7.72
CA ILE A 310 -4.18 7.65 -6.73
C ILE A 310 -3.04 6.96 -7.46
N THR A 311 -1.83 7.44 -7.25
CA THR A 311 -0.60 6.77 -7.69
C THR A 311 -0.12 5.88 -6.56
N ALA A 312 0.03 4.58 -6.81
CA ALA A 312 0.26 3.61 -5.75
C ALA A 312 1.59 2.88 -5.91
N PHE A 313 2.33 2.71 -4.82
CA PHE A 313 3.45 1.79 -4.71
C PHE A 313 3.07 0.67 -3.76
N TYR A 314 3.01 -0.54 -4.28
CA TYR A 314 2.72 -1.75 -3.56
C TYR A 314 4.03 -2.52 -3.33
N THR A 315 4.49 -2.59 -2.09
CA THR A 315 5.71 -3.37 -1.81
C THR A 315 5.38 -4.86 -1.85
N VAL A 316 6.34 -5.63 -2.36
CA VAL A 316 6.30 -7.09 -2.41
C VAL A 316 7.62 -7.59 -1.86
N LEU A 317 7.54 -8.41 -0.81
CA LEU A 317 8.69 -8.98 -0.16
C LEU A 317 9.15 -10.22 -0.94
N THR A 318 10.28 -10.11 -1.63
CA THR A 318 10.91 -11.23 -2.34
C THR A 318 11.99 -11.82 -1.44
N GLU A 319 11.74 -12.99 -0.87
CA GLU A 319 12.76 -13.72 -0.10
C GLU A 319 13.82 -14.27 -1.06
N GLY A 320 15.08 -13.86 -0.88
CA GLY A 320 16.23 -14.47 -1.56
C GLY A 320 16.26 -14.35 -3.09
N ASP A 321 15.68 -13.29 -3.68
CA ASP A 321 15.53 -13.12 -5.13
C ASP A 321 14.79 -14.29 -5.81
N ASP A 322 13.91 -14.98 -5.07
CA ASP A 322 13.11 -16.07 -5.61
C ASP A 322 12.11 -15.53 -6.64
N GLN A 323 12.40 -15.80 -7.92
CA GLN A 323 11.52 -15.46 -9.03
C GLN A 323 10.23 -16.29 -9.03
N GLN A 324 10.12 -17.30 -8.16
CA GLN A 324 8.99 -18.22 -8.09
C GLN A 324 7.98 -17.87 -6.99
N ASP A 325 8.08 -16.72 -6.31
CA ASP A 325 7.06 -16.29 -5.36
C ASP A 325 5.71 -16.03 -6.08
N PRO A 326 4.63 -16.77 -5.75
CA PRO A 326 3.33 -16.59 -6.40
C PRO A 326 2.75 -15.18 -6.20
N ILE A 327 3.08 -14.49 -5.10
CA ILE A 327 2.61 -13.13 -4.85
C ILE A 327 3.36 -12.14 -5.75
N ALA A 328 4.66 -12.35 -5.93
CA ALA A 328 5.48 -11.58 -6.87
C ALA A 328 4.94 -11.72 -8.31
N ASP A 329 4.66 -12.95 -8.75
CA ASP A 329 4.13 -13.22 -10.09
C ASP A 329 2.73 -12.61 -10.31
N ALA A 330 1.81 -12.81 -9.36
CA ALA A 330 0.48 -12.21 -9.42
C ALA A 330 0.57 -10.67 -9.44
N SER A 331 1.46 -10.09 -8.65
CA SER A 331 1.68 -8.64 -8.59
C SER A 331 2.22 -8.11 -9.93
N ARG A 332 3.19 -8.78 -10.56
CA ARG A 332 3.69 -8.40 -11.90
C ARG A 332 2.60 -8.42 -12.97
N ALA A 333 1.65 -9.35 -12.86
CA ALA A 333 0.55 -9.47 -13.82
C ALA A 333 -0.45 -8.31 -13.71
N ILE A 334 -0.78 -7.87 -12.49
CA ILE A 334 -1.83 -6.87 -12.24
C ILE A 334 -1.32 -5.41 -12.16
N LEU A 335 -0.02 -5.20 -11.93
CA LEU A 335 0.57 -3.87 -11.81
C LEU A 335 1.06 -3.32 -13.16
N ASP A 336 1.18 -1.99 -13.24
CA ASP A 336 1.59 -1.25 -14.45
C ASP A 336 3.12 -1.17 -14.59
N GLY A 337 3.86 -1.84 -13.72
CA GLY A 337 5.32 -1.78 -13.63
C GLY A 337 5.82 -2.18 -12.25
N HIS A 338 7.14 -2.24 -12.10
CA HIS A 338 7.79 -2.53 -10.84
C HIS A 338 9.20 -1.96 -10.75
N ILE A 339 9.61 -1.69 -9.51
CA ILE A 339 10.96 -1.33 -9.11
C ILE A 339 11.53 -2.50 -8.31
N VAL A 340 12.70 -2.98 -8.68
CA VAL A 340 13.44 -4.04 -7.98
C VAL A 340 14.57 -3.43 -7.19
N LEU A 341 14.65 -3.76 -5.90
CA LEU A 341 15.79 -3.42 -5.06
C LEU A 341 16.74 -4.61 -4.97
N SER A 342 17.95 -4.45 -5.50
CA SER A 342 18.98 -5.47 -5.56
C SER A 342 19.79 -5.53 -4.27
N ARG A 343 19.93 -6.73 -3.71
CA ARG A 343 20.84 -6.97 -2.58
C ARG A 343 22.29 -6.69 -2.97
N GLN A 344 22.70 -7.06 -4.19
CA GLN A 344 24.06 -6.82 -4.67
C GLN A 344 24.41 -5.32 -4.68
N LEU A 345 23.47 -4.47 -5.07
CA LEU A 345 23.65 -3.01 -5.03
C LEU A 345 23.73 -2.51 -3.58
N ALA A 346 22.82 -2.96 -2.71
CA ALA A 346 22.80 -2.60 -1.30
C ALA A 346 24.12 -2.96 -0.57
N ASP A 347 24.63 -4.18 -0.78
CA ASP A 347 25.88 -4.67 -0.18
C ASP A 347 27.11 -3.89 -0.67
N SER A 348 27.05 -3.32 -1.88
CA SER A 348 28.10 -2.45 -2.44
C SER A 348 28.00 -0.98 -1.98
N GLY A 349 27.05 -0.66 -1.10
CA GLY A 349 26.79 0.71 -0.65
C GLY A 349 26.13 1.61 -1.71
N HIS A 350 25.51 1.03 -2.74
CA HIS A 350 24.77 1.76 -3.76
C HIS A 350 23.32 1.99 -3.31
N TYR A 351 22.99 3.24 -2.94
CA TYR A 351 21.64 3.62 -2.52
C TYR A 351 21.07 4.81 -3.32
N PRO A 352 19.77 4.78 -3.68
CA PRO A 352 18.85 3.65 -3.59
C PRO A 352 19.34 2.43 -4.38
N ALA A 353 19.08 1.22 -3.86
CA ALA A 353 19.57 -0.03 -4.44
C ALA A 353 18.73 -0.50 -5.64
N ILE A 354 18.32 0.44 -6.50
CA ILE A 354 17.41 0.17 -7.62
C ILE A 354 18.17 -0.50 -8.76
N ASP A 355 17.71 -1.68 -9.13
CA ASP A 355 18.15 -2.37 -10.34
C ASP A 355 17.36 -1.85 -11.54
N VAL A 356 17.97 -0.98 -12.35
CA VAL A 356 17.34 -0.36 -13.53
C VAL A 356 17.10 -1.34 -14.68
N GLU A 357 17.78 -2.49 -14.69
CA GLU A 357 17.56 -3.52 -15.71
C GLU A 357 16.32 -4.34 -15.39
N ALA A 358 16.24 -4.83 -14.16
CA ALA A 358 15.14 -5.64 -13.64
C ALA A 358 13.87 -4.81 -13.35
N SER A 359 13.97 -3.49 -13.31
CA SER A 359 12.83 -2.59 -13.13
C SER A 359 12.22 -2.12 -14.46
N ILE A 360 10.92 -1.83 -14.43
CA ILE A 360 10.16 -1.34 -15.59
C ILE A 360 8.98 -0.47 -15.16
N SER A 361 8.75 0.63 -15.89
CA SER A 361 7.48 1.36 -15.89
C SER A 361 6.85 1.22 -17.28
N ARG A 362 5.68 0.58 -17.39
CA ARG A 362 5.00 0.38 -18.68
C ARG A 362 4.38 1.66 -19.21
N VAL A 363 4.13 2.63 -18.33
CA VAL A 363 3.49 3.91 -18.65
C VAL A 363 4.50 4.99 -18.99
N ALA A 364 5.79 4.81 -18.67
CA ALA A 364 6.83 5.81 -18.95
C ALA A 364 6.76 6.39 -20.39
N PRO A 365 6.63 5.60 -21.47
CA PRO A 365 6.55 6.14 -22.84
C PRO A 365 5.33 7.05 -23.11
N MET A 366 4.30 6.99 -22.27
CA MET A 366 3.07 7.79 -22.41
C MET A 366 3.14 9.12 -21.66
N VAL A 367 4.12 9.29 -20.76
CA VAL A 367 4.22 10.44 -19.84
C VAL A 367 5.54 11.20 -19.95
N ILE A 368 6.40 10.81 -20.90
CA ILE A 368 7.69 11.48 -21.18
C ILE A 368 7.81 11.82 -22.66
N SER A 369 8.69 12.77 -22.99
CA SER A 369 8.99 13.12 -24.38
C SER A 369 9.79 12.02 -25.09
N GLU A 370 9.75 12.01 -26.42
CA GLU A 370 10.57 11.11 -27.23
C GLU A 370 12.07 11.27 -26.96
N GLU A 371 12.55 12.49 -26.74
CA GLU A 371 13.94 12.78 -26.38
C GLU A 371 14.34 12.13 -25.05
N HIS A 372 13.49 12.21 -24.04
CA HIS A 372 13.71 11.55 -22.75
C HIS A 372 13.74 10.03 -22.94
N LEU A 373 12.77 9.48 -23.67
CA LEU A 373 12.70 8.04 -23.95
C LEU A 373 13.95 7.53 -24.68
N GLU A 374 14.47 8.29 -25.64
CA GLU A 374 15.71 7.95 -26.34
C GLU A 374 16.92 8.02 -25.40
N ALA A 375 17.02 9.06 -24.58
CA ALA A 375 18.08 9.20 -23.59
C ALA A 375 18.09 8.04 -22.59
N MET A 376 16.91 7.66 -22.08
CA MET A 376 16.73 6.51 -21.19
C MET A 376 17.21 5.21 -21.86
N ARG A 377 16.87 4.97 -23.12
CA ARG A 377 17.31 3.78 -23.87
C ARG A 377 18.82 3.73 -24.03
N LYS A 378 19.46 4.85 -24.40
CA LYS A 378 20.93 4.94 -24.55
C LYS A 378 21.64 4.60 -23.24
N VAL A 379 21.21 5.21 -22.13
CA VAL A 379 21.79 4.95 -20.81
C VAL A 379 21.57 3.50 -20.38
N LYS A 380 20.36 2.93 -20.58
CA LYS A 380 20.08 1.53 -20.25
C LYS A 380 20.92 0.55 -21.06
N GLN A 381 21.11 0.80 -22.36
CA GLN A 381 21.98 -0.01 -23.23
C GLN A 381 23.45 0.02 -22.76
N MET A 382 23.96 1.21 -22.44
CA MET A 382 25.34 1.37 -21.97
C MET A 382 25.56 0.72 -20.60
N TYR A 383 24.63 0.91 -19.67
CA TYR A 383 24.64 0.24 -18.37
C TYR A 383 24.63 -1.27 -18.53
N SER A 384 23.76 -1.81 -19.38
CA SER A 384 23.67 -3.25 -19.64
C SER A 384 24.94 -3.84 -20.22
N LEU A 385 25.55 -3.12 -21.17
CA LEU A 385 26.81 -3.55 -21.78
C LEU A 385 27.93 -3.69 -20.74
N TYR A 386 28.02 -2.75 -19.79
CA TYR A 386 28.95 -2.88 -18.67
C TYR A 386 28.64 -4.10 -17.81
N GLN A 387 27.38 -4.30 -17.43
CA GLN A 387 27.01 -5.40 -16.52
C GLN A 387 27.26 -6.78 -17.14
N GLN A 388 26.96 -6.98 -18.42
CA GLN A 388 27.22 -8.23 -19.14
C GLN A 388 28.72 -8.59 -19.21
N ASN A 389 29.61 -7.60 -19.11
CA ASN A 389 31.06 -7.78 -19.22
C ASN A 389 31.79 -7.57 -17.88
N ARG A 390 31.07 -7.31 -16.79
CA ARG A 390 31.63 -6.95 -15.49
C ARG A 390 32.62 -7.98 -14.96
N ASP A 391 32.33 -9.26 -15.11
CA ASP A 391 33.19 -10.33 -14.62
C ASP A 391 34.51 -10.38 -15.41
N LEU A 392 34.44 -10.29 -16.74
CA LEU A 392 35.62 -10.24 -17.62
C LEU A 392 36.51 -9.03 -17.32
N ILE A 393 35.91 -7.88 -17.03
CA ILE A 393 36.61 -6.66 -16.64
C ILE A 393 37.27 -6.85 -15.27
N SER A 394 36.55 -7.43 -14.31
CA SER A 394 37.02 -7.59 -12.93
C SER A 394 38.20 -8.57 -12.80
N ILE A 395 38.24 -9.63 -13.63
CA ILE A 395 39.36 -10.58 -13.67
C ILE A 395 40.54 -10.10 -14.54
N GLY A 396 40.43 -8.92 -15.18
CA GLY A 396 41.46 -8.37 -16.06
C GLY A 396 41.58 -9.07 -17.41
N ALA A 397 40.57 -9.86 -17.82
CA ALA A 397 40.57 -10.56 -19.11
C ALA A 397 40.17 -9.65 -20.28
N TYR A 398 39.50 -8.53 -20.02
CA TYR A 398 39.15 -7.55 -21.04
C TYR A 398 40.34 -6.64 -21.38
N SER A 399 40.65 -6.49 -22.67
CA SER A 399 41.71 -5.60 -23.17
C SER A 399 41.10 -4.34 -23.77
N GLN A 400 41.57 -3.17 -23.34
CA GLN A 400 41.14 -1.88 -23.89
C GLN A 400 41.42 -1.81 -25.40
N GLY A 401 40.48 -1.25 -26.16
CA GLY A 401 40.53 -1.15 -27.63
C GLY A 401 39.97 -2.37 -28.37
N SER A 402 39.58 -3.43 -27.65
CA SER A 402 38.97 -4.63 -28.28
C SER A 402 37.53 -4.39 -28.72
N ASP A 403 36.72 -3.66 -27.95
CA ASP A 403 35.40 -3.18 -28.35
C ASP A 403 35.19 -1.73 -27.86
N PRO A 404 35.15 -0.74 -28.77
CA PRO A 404 34.95 0.67 -28.41
C PRO A 404 33.70 0.91 -27.55
N ARG A 405 32.66 0.08 -27.71
CA ARG A 405 31.41 0.21 -26.94
C ARG A 405 31.62 -0.20 -25.48
N ILE A 406 32.38 -1.29 -25.24
CA ILE A 406 32.70 -1.75 -23.88
C ILE A 406 33.66 -0.75 -23.23
N ASP A 407 34.64 -0.23 -23.98
CA ASP A 407 35.53 0.83 -23.49
C ASP A 407 34.73 2.05 -23.03
N ASN A 408 33.74 2.48 -23.82
CA ASN A 408 32.88 3.59 -23.45
C ASN A 408 32.01 3.25 -22.21
N ALA A 409 31.50 2.01 -22.12
CA ALA A 409 30.75 1.55 -20.95
C ALA A 409 31.58 1.59 -19.67
N ILE A 410 32.84 1.12 -19.72
CA ILE A 410 33.81 1.19 -18.61
C ILE A 410 34.06 2.64 -18.21
N ARG A 411 34.31 3.52 -19.20
CA ARG A 411 34.55 4.95 -18.97
C ARG A 411 33.36 5.65 -18.30
N LEU A 412 32.14 5.32 -18.70
CA LEU A 412 30.92 5.96 -18.19
C LEU A 412 30.41 5.37 -16.88
N GLN A 413 30.86 4.19 -16.49
CA GLN A 413 30.34 3.50 -15.31
C GLN A 413 30.39 4.34 -14.01
N PRO A 414 31.48 5.07 -13.68
CA PRO A 414 31.50 5.92 -12.49
C PRO A 414 30.42 7.01 -12.52
N ALA A 415 30.19 7.63 -13.68
CA ALA A 415 29.19 8.67 -13.87
C ALA A 415 27.75 8.11 -13.80
N MET A 416 27.51 6.94 -14.41
CA MET A 416 26.22 6.25 -14.31
C MET A 416 25.91 5.85 -12.86
N ASN A 417 26.88 5.33 -12.12
CA ASN A 417 26.71 5.00 -10.71
C ASN A 417 26.42 6.24 -9.85
N ALA A 418 27.15 7.34 -10.07
CA ALA A 418 26.88 8.60 -9.38
C ALA A 418 25.47 9.13 -9.68
N PHE A 419 25.01 8.97 -10.92
CA PHE A 419 23.66 9.34 -11.34
C PHE A 419 22.58 8.48 -10.70
N LEU A 420 22.79 7.18 -10.54
CA LEU A 420 21.79 6.30 -9.92
C LEU A 420 21.76 6.38 -8.39
N ARG A 421 22.84 6.86 -7.75
CA ARG A 421 22.93 7.05 -6.30
C ARG A 421 22.36 8.38 -5.84
N GLN A 422 21.60 8.40 -4.75
CA GLN A 422 21.01 9.63 -4.23
C GLN A 422 20.98 9.62 -2.70
N GLY A 423 21.35 10.75 -2.08
CA GLY A 423 21.24 10.93 -0.64
C GLY A 423 19.78 10.92 -0.19
N PHE A 424 19.51 10.29 0.97
CA PHE A 424 18.14 10.12 1.46
C PHE A 424 17.40 11.42 1.79
N LYS A 425 18.12 12.53 2.05
CA LYS A 425 17.58 13.87 2.30
C LYS A 425 17.67 14.82 1.10
N GLU A 426 18.03 14.32 -0.07
CA GLU A 426 18.30 15.13 -1.26
C GLU A 426 17.25 14.83 -2.34
N PRO A 427 15.99 15.30 -2.18
CA PRO A 427 14.98 15.08 -3.22
C PRO A 427 15.44 15.75 -4.52
N MET A 428 15.22 15.07 -5.65
CA MET A 428 15.51 15.60 -6.98
C MET A 428 14.25 15.66 -7.81
N THR A 429 13.96 16.83 -8.34
CA THR A 429 12.76 17.04 -9.15
C THR A 429 12.82 16.28 -10.46
N PHE A 430 11.67 16.12 -11.11
CA PHE A 430 11.57 15.50 -12.41
C PHE A 430 12.44 16.20 -13.46
N GLU A 431 12.39 17.53 -13.53
CA GLU A 431 13.17 18.30 -14.51
C GLU A 431 14.68 18.21 -14.28
N GLU A 432 15.14 18.29 -13.03
CA GLU A 432 16.57 18.10 -12.71
C GLU A 432 17.03 16.69 -13.10
N SER A 433 16.21 15.68 -12.81
CA SER A 433 16.48 14.28 -13.15
C SER A 433 16.56 14.07 -14.67
N ARG A 434 15.67 14.73 -15.42
CA ARG A 434 15.63 14.69 -16.89
C ARG A 434 16.86 15.34 -17.50
N VAL A 435 17.26 16.52 -17.01
CA VAL A 435 18.47 17.21 -17.49
C VAL A 435 19.71 16.36 -17.27
N MET A 436 19.87 15.77 -16.09
CA MET A 436 20.99 14.87 -15.80
C MET A 436 21.00 13.62 -16.69
N LEU A 437 19.83 13.04 -16.97
CA LEU A 437 19.72 11.90 -17.89
C LEU A 437 20.22 12.27 -19.29
N THR A 438 19.77 13.41 -19.82
CA THR A 438 20.19 13.87 -21.15
C THR A 438 21.70 14.12 -21.22
N GLN A 439 22.30 14.66 -20.16
CA GLN A 439 23.75 14.88 -20.09
C GLN A 439 24.54 13.57 -20.15
N ILE A 440 24.07 12.51 -19.48
CA ILE A 440 24.72 11.20 -19.52
C ILE A 440 24.51 10.53 -20.88
N ALA A 441 23.28 10.59 -21.39
CA ALA A 441 22.93 10.01 -22.68
C ALA A 441 23.75 10.62 -23.83
N ALA A 442 24.07 11.92 -23.77
CA ALA A 442 24.93 12.60 -24.74
C ALA A 442 26.35 12.00 -24.77
N GLN A 443 26.84 11.46 -23.65
CA GLN A 443 28.17 10.84 -23.58
C GLN A 443 28.17 9.36 -24.02
N CYS A 444 27.00 8.73 -24.16
CA CYS A 444 26.88 7.34 -24.62
C CYS A 444 27.18 7.16 -26.11
N GLN A 445 27.26 8.23 -26.91
CA GLN A 445 27.56 8.20 -28.35
C GLN A 445 29.06 8.31 -28.69
N GLY A 446 29.93 8.24 -27.67
CA GLY A 446 31.39 8.27 -27.81
C GLY A 446 31.99 6.96 -28.28
#